data_AF-A0A7G6T411-F1
#
_entry.id   AF-A0A7G6T411-F1
#
_cell.length_a   1.000
_cell.length_b   1.000
_cell.length_c   1.000
_cell.angle_alpha   90.00
_cell.angle_beta   90.00
_cell.angle_gamma   90.00
#
_symmetry.space_group_name_H-M   'P 1'
#
loop_
_entity.id
_entity.type
_entity.pdbx_description
1 polymer ?
#
loop_
_entity_poly.entity_id
_entity_poly.type
_entity_poly.pdbx_seq_one_letter_code
_entity_poly.pdbx_strand_id
1 'polypeptide(L)'
;MGRAAYRENSVNSKDRKGYLERVRNRKMAQSPHAYVRGSVIRFYEWLDRNGSALPQGPAIWICGDCHLGNLGALADLEGNVDIQILDFDQTVIGNPAHDLVRLGAYGPRSCFALMATKWIRLLGFGRASLICSPITKPPI
;
A
#
# COMPACT_ATOMS: atom_id res chain seq x y z
N MET A 1 20.06 -16.52 -30.83
CA MET A 1 20.33 -15.67 -29.65
C MET A 1 19.15 -15.75 -28.70
N GLY A 2 19.41 -15.94 -27.40
CA GLY A 2 18.47 -15.57 -26.33
C GLY A 2 17.60 -16.68 -25.74
N ARG A 3 18.11 -17.37 -24.72
CA ARG A 3 17.37 -17.91 -23.55
C ARG A 3 18.38 -18.57 -22.59
N ALA A 4 19.29 -17.75 -22.06
CA ALA A 4 20.20 -18.17 -21.01
C ALA A 4 19.92 -17.35 -19.75
N ALA A 5 19.81 -18.06 -18.63
CA ALA A 5 19.90 -17.58 -17.24
C ALA A 5 18.69 -16.84 -16.65
N TYR A 6 17.66 -17.60 -16.26
CA TYR A 6 17.06 -17.43 -14.92
C TYR A 6 16.99 -18.81 -14.28
N ARG A 7 18.16 -19.32 -13.85
CA ARG A 7 18.22 -20.51 -12.98
C ARG A 7 17.73 -20.06 -11.62
N GLU A 8 16.57 -20.57 -11.23
CA GLU A 8 15.97 -20.42 -9.93
C GLU A 8 16.86 -21.15 -8.91
N ASN A 9 17.77 -20.42 -8.27
CA ASN A 9 18.49 -20.94 -7.11
C ASN A 9 17.45 -21.18 -6.01
N SER A 10 17.13 -22.45 -5.75
CA SER A 10 16.25 -22.87 -4.66
C SER A 10 16.88 -22.50 -3.32
N VAL A 11 16.59 -21.30 -2.83
CA VAL A 11 17.04 -20.84 -1.51
C VAL A 11 16.40 -21.74 -0.46
N ASN A 12 17.22 -22.43 0.34
CA ASN A 12 16.78 -23.23 1.47
C ASN A 12 15.88 -22.39 2.40
N SER A 13 14.80 -22.97 2.95
CA SER A 13 13.83 -22.24 3.78
C SER A 13 14.47 -21.54 4.98
N LYS A 14 15.53 -22.13 5.57
CA LYS A 14 16.27 -21.56 6.71
C LYS A 14 17.07 -20.31 6.32
N ASP A 15 17.56 -20.22 5.09
CA ASP A 15 18.35 -19.08 4.59
C ASP A 15 17.51 -18.03 3.87
N ARG A 16 16.22 -18.32 3.65
CA ARG A 16 15.29 -17.47 2.89
C ARG A 16 15.18 -16.07 3.48
N LYS A 17 15.09 -15.94 4.80
CA LYS A 17 14.93 -14.65 5.47
C LYS A 17 16.10 -13.71 5.18
N GLY A 18 17.33 -14.17 5.42
CA GLY A 18 18.53 -13.37 5.16
C GLY A 18 18.71 -13.04 3.68
N TYR A 19 18.31 -13.93 2.77
CA TYR A 19 18.27 -13.64 1.34
C TYR A 19 17.27 -12.51 1.00
N LEU A 20 16.04 -12.59 1.51
CA LEU A 20 15.01 -11.58 1.26
C LEU A 20 15.38 -10.22 1.87
N GLU A 21 16.01 -10.19 3.04
CA GLU A 21 16.53 -8.96 3.64
C GLU A 21 17.59 -8.31 2.75
N ARG A 22 18.53 -9.08 2.20
CA ARG A 22 19.54 -8.58 1.25
C ARG A 22 18.89 -8.04 -0.03
N VAL A 23 17.89 -8.74 -0.57
CA VAL A 23 17.14 -8.29 -1.76
C VAL A 23 16.37 -7.00 -1.45
N ARG A 24 15.70 -6.92 -0.29
CA ARG A 24 14.98 -5.72 0.16
C ARG A 24 15.94 -4.53 0.25
N ASN A 25 17.07 -4.71 0.93
CA ASN A 25 18.07 -3.65 1.09
C ASN A 25 18.64 -3.20 -0.26
N ARG A 26 18.89 -4.13 -1.19
CA ARG A 26 19.33 -3.81 -2.55
C ARG A 26 18.29 -2.99 -3.31
N LYS A 27 16.99 -3.34 -3.21
CA LYS A 27 15.90 -2.57 -3.83
C LYS A 27 15.80 -1.16 -3.24
N MET A 28 15.88 -1.03 -1.92
CA MET A 28 15.83 0.27 -1.24
C MET A 28 17.03 1.16 -1.58
N ALA A 29 18.21 0.58 -1.80
CA ALA A 29 19.42 1.32 -2.16
C ALA A 29 19.41 1.90 -3.59
N GLN A 30 18.41 1.59 -4.41
CA GLN A 30 18.36 2.02 -5.82
C GLN A 30 18.14 3.53 -5.99
N SER A 31 17.45 4.19 -5.05
CA SER A 31 17.24 5.64 -5.07
C SER A 31 16.70 6.14 -3.72
N PRO A 32 16.81 7.45 -3.42
CA PRO A 32 16.16 8.05 -2.25
C PRO A 32 14.65 7.76 -2.22
N HIS A 33 13.98 7.79 -3.38
CA HIS A 33 12.56 7.46 -3.49
C HIS A 33 12.28 5.99 -3.11
N ALA A 34 13.10 5.04 -3.60
CA ALA A 34 12.96 3.63 -3.24
C ALA A 34 13.22 3.37 -1.74
N TYR A 35 14.19 4.08 -1.15
CA TYR A 35 14.48 3.99 0.28
C TYR A 35 13.31 4.47 1.14
N VAL A 36 12.77 5.65 0.84
CA VAL A 36 11.68 6.24 1.62
C VAL A 36 10.39 5.42 1.48
N ARG A 37 10.08 4.90 0.27
CA ARG A 37 8.97 3.96 0.09
C ARG A 37 9.16 2.68 0.92
N GLY A 38 10.35 2.10 0.91
CA GLY A 38 10.64 0.88 1.67
C GLY A 38 10.78 1.06 3.20
N SER A 39 10.68 2.29 3.71
CA SER A 39 10.89 2.61 5.13
C SER A 39 9.63 3.19 5.78
N VAL A 40 8.70 2.31 6.16
CA VAL A 40 7.43 2.69 6.79
C VAL A 40 7.64 3.36 8.15
N ILE A 41 8.52 2.80 8.99
CA ILE A 41 8.84 3.33 10.32
C ILE A 41 9.30 4.80 10.24
N ARG A 42 10.17 5.14 9.29
CA ARG A 42 10.69 6.50 9.15
C ARG A 42 9.62 7.50 8.73
N PHE A 43 8.61 7.06 7.99
CA PHE A 43 7.48 7.90 7.66
C PHE A 43 6.60 8.18 8.87
N TYR A 44 6.31 7.18 9.69
CA TYR A 44 5.55 7.42 10.93
C TYR A 44 6.35 8.28 11.91
N GLU A 45 7.66 8.09 12.04
CA GLU A 45 8.50 9.01 12.83
C GLU A 45 8.44 10.46 12.30
N TRP A 46 8.42 10.64 10.98
CA TRP A 46 8.26 11.95 10.37
C TRP A 46 6.85 12.50 10.61
N LEU A 47 5.82 11.66 10.50
CA LEU A 47 4.43 12.00 10.70
C LEU A 47 4.16 12.42 12.15
N ASP A 48 4.72 11.72 13.12
CA ASP A 48 4.60 12.08 14.54
C ASP A 48 5.21 13.45 14.84
N ARG A 49 6.29 13.81 14.14
CA ARG A 49 6.97 15.12 14.30
C ARG A 49 6.27 16.25 13.55
N ASN A 50 5.64 15.98 12.41
CA ASN A 50 5.16 17.00 11.47
C ASN A 50 3.64 16.98 11.24
N GLY A 51 2.94 15.96 11.74
CA GLY A 51 1.54 15.66 11.48
C GLY A 51 0.55 16.43 12.37
N SER A 52 1.01 17.40 13.15
CA SER A 52 0.16 18.25 14.00
C SER A 52 -0.88 19.05 13.20
N ALA A 53 -0.65 19.26 11.90
CA ALA A 53 -1.59 19.91 10.98
C ALA A 53 -2.62 18.95 10.35
N LEU A 54 -2.56 17.65 10.63
CA LEU A 54 -3.52 16.70 10.06
C LEU A 54 -4.90 16.83 10.73
N PRO A 55 -5.99 16.74 9.96
CA PRO A 55 -7.32 16.74 10.52
C PRO A 55 -7.49 15.55 11.47
N GLN A 56 -8.17 15.79 12.58
CA GLN A 56 -8.57 14.71 13.48
C GLN A 56 -9.60 13.81 12.78
N GLY A 57 -9.46 12.50 12.94
CA GLY A 57 -10.30 11.51 12.30
C GLY A 57 -10.59 10.32 13.23
N PRO A 58 -11.63 9.52 12.93
CA PRO A 58 -11.94 8.33 13.70
C PRO A 58 -10.82 7.31 13.61
N ALA A 59 -10.62 6.54 14.67
CA ALA A 59 -9.70 5.41 14.67
C ALA A 59 -10.33 4.25 13.88
N ILE A 60 -9.81 3.99 12.68
CA ILE A 60 -10.27 2.93 11.79
C ILE A 60 -9.10 2.09 11.29
N TRP A 61 -9.38 0.93 10.72
CA TRP A 61 -8.36 0.17 10.01
C TRP A 61 -7.89 0.94 8.77
N ILE A 62 -6.59 1.23 8.74
CA ILE A 62 -5.89 1.85 7.60
C ILE A 62 -4.90 0.83 7.01
N CYS A 63 -4.51 1.01 5.75
CA CYS A 63 -3.51 0.18 5.07
C CYS A 63 -2.14 0.29 5.74
N GLY A 64 -1.78 1.49 6.23
CA GLY A 64 -0.56 1.71 6.99
C GLY A 64 0.68 1.99 6.11
N ASP A 65 0.72 1.43 4.91
CA ASP A 65 1.73 1.73 3.87
C ASP A 65 1.08 2.07 2.51
N CYS A 66 0.00 2.86 2.51
CA CYS A 66 -0.71 3.20 1.29
C CYS A 66 0.12 4.08 0.35
N HIS A 67 0.72 3.49 -0.67
CA HIS A 67 1.45 4.19 -1.73
C HIS A 67 0.94 3.77 -3.13
N LEU A 68 1.29 4.52 -4.18
CA LEU A 68 0.78 4.27 -5.54
C LEU A 68 0.95 2.81 -6.02
N GLY A 69 2.04 2.14 -5.62
CA GLY A 69 2.26 0.72 -5.95
C GLY A 69 1.26 -0.26 -5.31
N ASN A 70 0.52 0.18 -4.29
CA ASN A 70 -0.53 -0.57 -3.61
C ASN A 70 -1.91 -0.22 -4.16
N LEU A 71 -2.01 0.62 -5.20
CA LEU A 71 -3.27 0.88 -5.87
C LEU A 71 -3.40 -0.03 -7.10
N GLY A 72 -4.43 -0.85 -7.11
CA GLY A 72 -4.82 -1.66 -8.26
C GLY A 72 -6.01 -1.05 -8.99
N ALA A 73 -6.00 -1.11 -10.31
CA ALA A 73 -7.19 -0.83 -11.12
C ALA A 73 -7.94 -2.14 -11.36
N LEU A 74 -9.23 -2.17 -11.03
CA LEU A 74 -10.14 -3.25 -11.39
C LEU A 74 -11.14 -2.72 -12.40
N ALA A 75 -11.11 -3.24 -13.63
CA ALA A 75 -12.12 -2.95 -14.63
C ALA A 75 -13.26 -3.97 -14.55
N ASP A 76 -14.51 -3.50 -14.63
CA ASP A 76 -15.67 -4.36 -14.82
C ASP A 76 -15.94 -4.63 -16.31
N LEU A 77 -16.95 -5.46 -16.58
CA LEU A 77 -17.34 -5.85 -17.94
C LEU A 77 -17.99 -4.70 -18.75
N GLU A 78 -18.44 -3.65 -18.05
CA GLU A 78 -19.09 -2.46 -18.63
C GLU A 78 -18.07 -1.35 -18.93
N GLY A 79 -16.80 -1.58 -18.56
CA GLY A 79 -15.70 -0.64 -18.78
C GLY A 79 -15.50 0.37 -17.65
N ASN A 80 -16.22 0.24 -16.52
CA ASN A 80 -15.96 1.07 -15.36
C ASN A 80 -14.69 0.59 -14.65
N VAL A 81 -13.91 1.54 -14.12
CA VAL A 81 -12.66 1.24 -13.40
C VAL A 81 -12.80 1.64 -11.93
N ASP A 82 -12.67 0.64 -11.08
CA ASP A 82 -12.51 0.81 -9.64
C ASP A 82 -11.04 0.82 -9.23
N ILE A 83 -10.76 1.55 -8.14
CA ILE A 83 -9.44 1.57 -7.52
C ILE A 83 -9.55 0.74 -6.25
N GLN A 84 -8.67 -0.25 -6.16
CA GLN A 84 -8.52 -1.09 -4.98
C GLN A 84 -7.23 -0.74 -4.27
N ILE A 85 -7.29 -0.71 -2.95
CA ILE A 85 -6.08 -0.74 -2.12
C ILE A 85 -5.71 -2.21 -1.98
N LEU A 86 -4.48 -2.51 -2.35
CA LEU A 86 -3.84 -3.81 -2.25
C LEU A 86 -2.87 -3.78 -1.06
N ASP A 87 -2.38 -4.95 -0.68
CA ASP A 87 -1.32 -5.13 0.32
C ASP A 87 -1.67 -4.59 1.72
N PHE A 88 -2.35 -5.43 2.50
CA PHE A 88 -2.82 -5.14 3.85
C PHE A 88 -1.94 -5.76 4.95
N ASP A 89 -0.66 -6.01 4.66
CA ASP A 89 0.26 -6.65 5.60
C ASP A 89 0.71 -5.72 6.74
N GLN A 90 0.59 -4.40 6.56
CA GLN A 90 0.91 -3.36 7.55
C GLN A 90 -0.30 -2.63 8.10
N THR A 91 -1.48 -3.26 8.05
CA THR A 91 -2.71 -2.65 8.58
C THR A 91 -2.63 -2.37 10.07
N VAL A 92 -3.08 -1.18 10.45
CA VAL A 92 -3.15 -0.73 11.85
C VAL A 92 -4.42 0.08 12.06
N ILE A 93 -4.87 0.19 13.31
CA ILE A 93 -5.93 1.14 13.68
C ILE A 93 -5.31 2.53 13.79
N GLY A 94 -5.79 3.49 13.01
CA GLY A 94 -5.22 4.84 12.96
C GLY A 94 -6.15 5.87 12.32
N ASN A 95 -5.65 7.10 12.21
CA ASN A 95 -6.34 8.18 11.54
C ASN A 95 -6.29 7.95 10.01
N PRO A 96 -7.42 7.98 9.28
CA PRO A 96 -7.46 7.79 7.82
C PRO A 96 -6.58 8.80 7.05
N ALA A 97 -6.28 9.96 7.62
CA ALA A 97 -5.39 10.94 7.02
C ALA A 97 -3.97 10.40 6.78
N HIS A 98 -3.53 9.39 7.54
CA HIS A 98 -2.19 8.83 7.41
C HIS A 98 -1.97 8.17 6.04
N ASP A 99 -2.95 7.38 5.56
CA ASP A 99 -2.89 6.76 4.23
C ASP A 99 -2.95 7.80 3.11
N LEU A 100 -3.73 8.86 3.28
CA LEU A 100 -3.84 9.96 2.30
C LEU A 100 -2.52 10.74 2.17
N VAL A 101 -1.87 11.03 3.30
CA VAL A 101 -0.57 11.70 3.33
C VAL A 101 0.50 10.81 2.72
N ARG A 102 0.51 9.52 3.07
CA ARG A 102 1.43 8.52 2.49
C ARG A 102 1.26 8.48 0.98
N LEU A 103 0.03 8.45 0.48
CA LEU A 103 -0.23 8.43 -0.95
C LEU A 103 0.22 9.73 -1.65
N GLY A 104 -0.12 10.88 -1.08
CA GLY A 104 0.19 12.20 -1.63
C GLY A 104 1.68 12.54 -1.61
N ALA A 105 2.44 12.01 -0.66
CA ALA A 105 3.89 12.21 -0.57
C ALA A 105 4.67 11.56 -1.73
N TYR A 106 4.09 10.54 -2.39
CA TYR A 106 4.83 9.70 -3.35
C TYR A 106 4.16 9.57 -4.72
N GLY A 107 2.95 10.09 -4.93
CA GLY A 107 2.23 10.04 -6.19
C GLY A 107 2.37 11.31 -7.06
N PRO A 108 2.20 11.21 -8.39
CA PRO A 108 2.00 12.40 -9.23
C PRO A 108 0.70 13.12 -8.82
N ARG A 109 0.67 14.47 -8.92
CA ARG A 109 -0.49 15.29 -8.53
C ARG A 109 -1.83 14.82 -9.12
N SER A 110 -1.80 14.17 -10.30
CA SER A 110 -2.97 13.59 -10.97
C SER A 110 -3.62 12.43 -10.19
N CYS A 111 -2.85 11.58 -9.52
CA CYS A 111 -3.39 10.47 -8.72
C CYS A 111 -4.04 10.95 -7.41
N PHE A 112 -3.56 12.09 -6.87
CA PHE A 112 -4.10 12.68 -5.64
C PHE A 112 -5.54 13.20 -5.84
N ALA A 113 -5.84 13.82 -6.99
CA ALA A 113 -7.18 14.33 -7.31
C ALA A 113 -8.21 13.22 -7.52
N LEU A 114 -7.82 12.10 -8.15
CA LEU A 114 -8.69 10.93 -8.36
C LEU A 114 -9.03 10.22 -7.04
N MET A 115 -8.06 10.11 -6.13
CA MET A 115 -8.33 9.52 -4.81
C MET A 115 -9.13 10.46 -3.92
N ALA A 116 -8.83 11.77 -3.87
CA ALA A 116 -9.60 12.71 -3.04
C ALA A 116 -11.09 12.73 -3.43
N THR A 117 -11.39 12.73 -4.73
CA THR A 117 -12.79 12.73 -5.23
C THR A 117 -13.52 11.41 -4.96
N LYS A 118 -12.83 10.26 -4.98
CA LYS A 118 -13.42 8.94 -4.65
C LYS A 118 -13.45 8.66 -3.13
N TRP A 119 -12.49 9.16 -2.35
CA TRP A 119 -12.42 9.03 -0.89
C TRP A 119 -13.46 9.88 -0.16
N ILE A 120 -13.75 11.10 -0.65
CA ILE A 120 -14.86 11.91 -0.11
C ILE A 120 -16.19 11.14 -0.26
N ARG A 121 -16.33 10.32 -1.31
CA ARG A 121 -17.49 9.45 -1.53
C ARG A 121 -17.51 8.21 -0.63
N LEU A 122 -16.35 7.70 -0.23
CA LEU A 122 -16.19 6.59 0.73
C LEU A 122 -16.52 7.01 2.18
N LEU A 123 -16.33 8.28 2.53
CA LEU A 123 -16.60 8.82 3.87
C LEU A 123 -18.06 9.34 4.07
N GLY A 124 -18.92 9.26 3.04
CA GLY A 124 -20.34 9.60 3.17
C GLY A 124 -21.17 9.39 1.89
N PHE A 125 -22.11 8.43 1.95
CA PHE A 125 -23.21 8.15 1.01
C PHE A 125 -22.87 7.46 -0.33
N GLY A 126 -22.70 6.14 -0.28
CA GLY A 126 -22.84 5.27 -1.46
C GLY A 126 -21.92 4.05 -1.39
N ARG A 127 -22.53 2.85 -1.35
CA ARG A 127 -21.91 1.51 -1.26
C ARG A 127 -20.41 1.47 -1.59
N ALA A 128 -19.60 1.44 -0.53
CA ALA A 128 -18.26 0.89 -0.59
C ALA A 128 -18.40 -0.64 -0.55
N SER A 129 -18.34 -1.29 -1.70
CA SER A 129 -18.00 -2.72 -1.72
C SER A 129 -16.51 -2.82 -1.42
N LEU A 130 -16.17 -2.83 -0.13
CA LEU A 130 -14.95 -3.48 0.33
C LEU A 130 -15.08 -4.96 -0.09
N ILE A 131 -14.54 -5.31 -1.26
CA ILE A 131 -14.31 -6.72 -1.60
C ILE A 131 -13.10 -7.17 -0.79
N CYS A 132 -13.30 -7.29 0.53
CA CYS A 132 -12.53 -8.20 1.34
C CYS A 132 -13.26 -9.54 1.19
N SER A 133 -12.78 -10.42 0.32
CA SER A 133 -13.34 -11.78 0.24
C SER A 133 -13.28 -12.39 1.64
N PRO A 134 -14.41 -12.78 2.25
CA PRO A 134 -14.38 -13.44 3.54
C PRO A 134 -13.67 -14.78 3.36
N ILE A 135 -12.58 -14.99 4.11
CA ILE A 135 -12.06 -16.35 4.34
C ILE A 135 -13.13 -17.04 5.18
N THR A 136 -14.08 -17.69 4.52
CA THR A 136 -15.01 -18.62 5.17
C THR A 136 -14.19 -19.81 5.64
N LYS A 137 -14.10 -20.02 6.96
CA LYS A 137 -13.61 -21.29 7.50
C LYS A 137 -14.51 -22.41 6.99
N PRO A 138 -13.96 -23.54 6.48
CA PRO A 138 -14.78 -24.70 6.20
C PRO A 138 -15.37 -25.25 7.51
N PRO A 139 -16.62 -25.76 7.48
CA PRO A 139 -17.26 -26.30 8.67
C PRO A 139 -16.59 -27.62 9.09
N ILE A 140 -16.38 -27.78 10.40
CA ILE A 140 -16.27 -29.08 11.07
C ILE A 140 -17.47 -29.19 11.99
#